data_AF-A0A0A9XLG2-F1
#
_entry.id   AF-A0A0A9XLG2-F1
#
_cell.length_a   1.000
_cell.length_b   1.000
_cell.length_c   1.000
_cell.angle_alpha   90.00
_cell.angle_beta   90.00
_cell.angle_gamma   90.00
#
_symmetry.space_group_name_H-M   'P 1'
#
loop_
_entity.id
_entity.type
_entity.pdbx_description
1 polymer ?
#
loop_
_entity_poly.entity_id
_entity_poly.type
_entity_poly.pdbx_seq_one_letter_code
_entity_poly.pdbx_strand_id
1 'polypeptide(L)'
;MTLSSAHVHQQQLHRGNGMLTVQAPTIPSAIAEEVIPASLRQANHFLSFLQRLVDFTHRVVTRITRTYVADPLTFLTKMKEECALEVSHFRYLFERLKVLLNTLQVTSQSKYRPVTLVAYMYTLLATYYTDDRYEKPSFVVVCEAHDPTRPQIPDPVIRTVCVDASLALRESFTKYKSVILTSGTLSPLDIYPKILGFTPVVSKSFPMTLSRKCIAPVIVTRSWESVSITNE
;
A
#
# COMPACT_ATOMS: atom_id res chain seq x y z
N MET A 1 -39.41 1.92 -21.04
CA MET A 1 -38.11 1.26 -20.81
C MET A 1 -37.52 1.85 -19.54
N THR A 2 -37.64 1.11 -18.45
CA THR A 2 -37.35 1.53 -17.08
C THR A 2 -35.84 1.60 -16.84
N LEU A 3 -35.35 2.79 -16.50
CA LEU A 3 -33.99 3.06 -16.04
C LEU A 3 -33.76 2.33 -14.71
N SER A 4 -32.92 1.29 -14.74
CA SER A 4 -32.49 0.56 -13.56
C SER A 4 -31.54 1.44 -12.74
N SER A 5 -31.90 1.65 -11.48
CA SER A 5 -31.15 2.33 -10.44
C SER A 5 -29.67 1.91 -10.42
N ALA A 6 -28.78 2.86 -10.71
CA ALA A 6 -27.35 2.71 -10.47
C ALA A 6 -27.10 2.92 -8.97
N HIS A 7 -26.80 1.84 -8.25
CA HIS A 7 -26.28 1.93 -6.89
C HIS A 7 -24.92 2.64 -6.91
N VAL A 8 -24.93 3.94 -6.64
CA VAL A 8 -23.74 4.75 -6.38
C VAL A 8 -23.22 4.35 -5.00
N HIS A 9 -22.21 3.50 -4.96
CA HIS A 9 -21.41 3.33 -3.74
C HIS A 9 -20.43 4.50 -3.66
N GLN A 10 -20.88 5.60 -3.04
CA GLN A 10 -19.98 6.65 -2.55
C GLN A 10 -19.15 6.07 -1.40
N GLN A 11 -17.91 5.66 -1.68
CA GLN A 11 -16.90 5.57 -0.63
C GLN A 11 -16.52 7.00 -0.23
N GLN A 12 -17.26 7.55 0.73
CA GLN A 12 -16.87 8.75 1.45
C GLN A 12 -15.59 8.43 2.24
N LEU A 13 -14.45 8.96 1.79
CA LEU A 13 -13.24 9.08 2.60
C LEU A 13 -13.55 10.02 3.77
N HIS A 14 -14.01 9.46 4.89
CA HIS A 14 -14.18 10.18 6.14
C HIS A 14 -12.81 10.63 6.65
N ARG A 15 -12.53 11.93 6.45
CA ARG A 15 -11.48 12.68 7.14
C ARG A 15 -11.93 12.89 8.59
N GLY A 16 -11.68 11.89 9.44
CA GLY A 16 -11.92 11.95 10.89
C GLY A 16 -10.80 11.18 11.58
N ASN A 17 -10.42 11.61 12.79
CA ASN A 17 -9.44 10.97 13.68
C ASN A 17 -9.87 9.53 14.05
N GLY A 18 -9.83 8.62 13.09
CA GLY A 18 -10.23 7.23 13.18
C GLY A 18 -8.99 6.36 13.18
N MET A 19 -8.84 5.59 14.24
CA MET A 19 -7.91 4.48 14.35
C MET A 19 -7.90 3.70 13.02
N LEU A 20 -6.82 3.81 12.24
CA LEU A 20 -6.61 3.03 11.02
C LEU A 20 -6.68 1.55 11.42
N THR A 21 -7.86 0.95 11.30
CA THR A 21 -8.03 -0.49 11.36
C THR A 21 -7.20 -1.04 10.23
N VAL A 22 -6.13 -1.75 10.55
CA VAL A 22 -5.32 -2.47 9.55
C VAL A 22 -6.27 -3.49 8.93
N GLN A 23 -6.84 -3.14 7.78
CA GLN A 23 -7.66 -4.06 7.01
C GLN A 23 -6.75 -5.17 6.50
N ALA A 24 -7.27 -6.39 6.47
CA ALA A 24 -6.55 -7.51 5.91
C ALA A 24 -6.13 -7.15 4.47
N PRO A 25 -4.89 -7.43 4.06
CA PRO A 25 -4.49 -7.17 2.70
C PRO A 25 -5.38 -8.03 1.80
N THR A 26 -5.90 -7.46 0.71
CA THR A 26 -6.65 -8.30 -0.22
C THR A 26 -5.66 -9.23 -0.91
N ILE A 27 -5.67 -10.48 -0.45
CA ILE A 27 -4.83 -11.55 -0.96
C ILE A 27 -5.53 -12.10 -2.21
N PRO A 28 -4.84 -12.23 -3.36
CA PRO A 28 -5.40 -12.88 -4.54
C PRO A 28 -6.02 -14.23 -4.19
N SER A 29 -7.22 -14.52 -4.69
CA SER A 29 -8.01 -15.72 -4.33
C SER A 29 -7.23 -17.04 -4.50
N ALA A 30 -6.29 -17.10 -5.44
CA ALA A 30 -5.41 -18.25 -5.65
C ALA A 30 -4.54 -18.62 -4.43
N ILE A 31 -4.20 -17.65 -3.57
CA ILE A 31 -3.39 -17.87 -2.35
C ILE A 31 -4.29 -18.17 -1.15
N ALA A 32 -5.58 -17.78 -1.20
CA ALA A 32 -6.53 -18.03 -0.12
C ALA A 32 -6.94 -19.52 0.00
N GLU A 33 -6.77 -20.31 -1.06
CA GLU A 33 -7.10 -21.74 -1.10
C GLU A 33 -5.97 -22.67 -0.62
N GLU A 34 -4.76 -22.14 -0.45
CA GLU A 34 -3.62 -22.95 0.01
C GLU A 34 -3.70 -23.25 1.52
N VAL A 35 -3.38 -24.50 1.87
CA VAL A 35 -3.44 -24.98 3.26
C VAL A 35 -2.33 -24.34 4.08
N ILE A 36 -2.69 -23.80 5.26
CA ILE A 36 -1.72 -23.25 6.21
C ILE A 36 -0.61 -24.30 6.50
N PRO A 37 0.67 -23.91 6.32
CA PRO A 37 1.83 -24.77 6.56
C PRO A 37 1.80 -25.42 7.94
N ALA A 38 2.22 -26.69 8.01
CA ALA A 38 2.19 -27.48 9.25
C ALA A 38 2.97 -26.83 10.40
N SER A 39 4.08 -26.15 10.08
CA SER A 39 4.95 -25.41 11.01
C SER A 39 4.22 -24.26 11.73
N LEU A 40 3.19 -23.67 11.13
CA LEU A 40 2.43 -22.54 11.67
C LEU A 40 1.16 -22.96 12.39
N ARG A 41 0.80 -24.26 12.39
CA ARG A 41 -0.44 -24.75 13.00
C ARG A 41 -0.39 -24.66 14.53
N GLN A 42 0.72 -25.08 15.14
CA GLN A 42 0.88 -25.02 16.59
C GLN A 42 1.21 -23.61 17.05
N ALA A 43 0.52 -23.15 18.11
CA ALA A 43 0.70 -21.79 18.64
C ALA A 43 2.13 -21.54 19.15
N ASN A 44 2.75 -22.52 19.81
CA ASN A 44 4.11 -22.40 20.34
C ASN A 44 5.13 -22.15 19.21
N HIS A 45 5.06 -22.95 18.14
CA HIS A 45 5.93 -22.76 16.98
C HIS A 45 5.68 -21.42 16.27
N PHE A 46 4.41 -21.01 16.15
CA PHE A 46 4.06 -19.71 15.58
C PHE A 46 4.61 -18.53 16.40
N LEU A 47 4.55 -18.60 17.74
CA LEU A 47 5.13 -17.58 18.60
C LEU A 47 6.65 -17.50 18.47
N SER A 48 7.35 -18.64 18.45
CA SER A 48 8.80 -18.68 18.21
C SER A 48 9.17 -18.16 16.82
N PHE A 49 8.33 -18.40 15.80
CA PHE A 49 8.50 -17.86 14.46
C PHE A 49 8.37 -16.32 14.46
N LEU A 50 7.32 -15.81 15.12
CA LEU A 50 7.05 -14.37 15.20
C LEU A 50 8.13 -13.62 15.98
N GLN A 51 8.67 -14.22 17.05
CA GLN A 51 9.80 -13.68 17.80
C GLN A 51 11.02 -13.50 16.89
N ARG A 52 11.42 -14.54 16.14
CA ARG A 52 12.55 -14.44 15.18
C ARG A 52 12.33 -13.35 14.13
N LEU A 53 11.10 -13.19 13.66
CA LEU A 53 10.74 -12.15 12.68
C LEU A 53 10.87 -10.74 13.27
N VAL A 54 10.41 -10.54 14.50
CA VAL A 54 10.53 -9.26 15.21
C VAL A 54 12.01 -8.96 15.51
N ASP A 55 12.77 -9.96 15.95
CA ASP A 55 14.21 -9.82 16.22
C ASP A 55 15.00 -9.45 14.94
N PHE A 56 14.64 -10.04 13.80
CA PHE A 56 15.18 -9.63 12.51
C PHE A 56 14.84 -8.19 12.18
N THR A 57 13.56 -7.81 12.30
CA THR A 57 13.10 -6.45 12.00
C THR A 57 13.81 -5.42 12.90
N HIS A 58 13.96 -5.72 14.18
CA HIS A 58 14.70 -4.90 15.13
C HIS A 58 16.19 -4.79 14.75
N ARG A 59 16.84 -5.91 14.37
CA ARG A 59 18.24 -5.90 13.87
C ARG A 59 18.40 -5.09 12.59
N VAL A 60 17.42 -5.13 11.68
CA VAL A 60 17.43 -4.27 10.49
C VAL A 60 17.37 -2.81 10.93
N VAL A 61 16.35 -2.41 11.69
CA VAL A 61 16.13 -1.01 12.14
C VAL A 61 17.38 -0.44 12.82
N THR A 62 17.98 -1.18 13.76
CA THR A 62 19.18 -0.75 14.50
C THR A 62 20.45 -0.64 13.65
N ARG A 63 20.50 -1.32 12.51
CA ARG A 63 21.65 -1.28 11.58
C ARG A 63 21.48 -0.25 10.46
N ILE A 64 20.32 0.40 10.32
CA ILE A 64 20.10 1.42 9.28
C ILE A 64 20.89 2.67 9.66
N THR A 65 22.01 2.89 8.97
CA THR A 65 22.83 4.12 9.10
C THR A 65 22.63 5.09 7.94
N ARG A 66 22.25 4.57 6.77
CA ARG A 66 22.00 5.34 5.55
C ARG A 66 20.68 4.89 4.94
N THR A 67 20.01 5.82 4.27
CA THR A 67 18.79 5.51 3.53
C THR A 67 19.12 4.60 2.36
N TYR A 68 18.40 3.49 2.23
CA TYR A 68 18.52 2.59 1.07
C TYR A 68 17.16 2.02 0.70
N VAL A 69 17.02 1.66 -0.57
CA VAL A 69 15.84 0.99 -1.13
C VAL A 69 16.24 -0.42 -1.49
N ALA A 70 15.41 -1.39 -1.10
CA ALA A 70 15.60 -2.79 -1.41
C ALA A 70 14.37 -3.35 -2.11
N ASP A 71 14.62 -4.20 -3.10
CA ASP A 71 13.57 -4.99 -3.74
C ASP A 71 13.02 -6.04 -2.75
N PRO A 72 11.72 -6.38 -2.82
CA PRO A 72 11.11 -7.35 -1.91
C PRO A 72 11.85 -8.69 -1.89
N LEU A 73 12.23 -9.22 -3.06
CA LEU A 73 12.93 -10.50 -3.15
C LEU A 73 14.30 -10.44 -2.46
N THR A 74 15.07 -9.38 -2.70
CA THR A 74 16.38 -9.17 -2.08
C THR A 74 16.26 -9.07 -0.57
N PHE A 75 15.27 -8.31 -0.09
CA PHE A 75 15.00 -8.16 1.35
C PHE A 75 14.57 -9.49 2.00
N LEU A 76 13.66 -10.24 1.37
CA LEU A 76 13.18 -11.54 1.86
C LEU A 76 14.27 -12.63 1.80
N THR A 77 15.17 -12.58 0.82
CA THR A 77 16.30 -13.52 0.71
C THR A 77 17.29 -13.30 1.86
N LYS A 78 17.66 -12.05 2.14
CA LYS A 78 18.48 -11.71 3.30
C LYS A 78 17.85 -12.18 4.61
N MET A 79 16.53 -12.04 4.73
CA MET A 79 15.79 -12.52 5.89
C MET A 79 15.88 -14.05 6.02
N LYS A 80 15.66 -14.78 4.92
CA LYS A 80 15.78 -16.24 4.87
C LYS A 80 17.17 -16.71 5.32
N GLU A 81 18.22 -16.05 4.87
CA GLU A 81 19.61 -16.36 5.25
C GLU A 81 19.90 -16.10 6.72
N GLU A 82 19.45 -14.96 7.28
CA GLU A 82 19.74 -14.59 8.67
C GLU A 82 18.88 -15.31 9.71
N CYS A 83 17.68 -15.78 9.34
CA CYS A 83 16.68 -16.31 10.28
C CYS A 83 16.27 -17.75 10.03
N ALA A 84 16.73 -18.36 8.93
CA ALA A 84 16.34 -19.70 8.49
C ALA A 84 14.80 -19.89 8.45
N LEU A 85 14.07 -18.86 8.01
CA LEU A 85 12.62 -18.91 7.81
C LEU A 85 12.29 -18.98 6.31
N GLU A 86 11.33 -19.80 5.94
CA GLU A 86 10.87 -19.88 4.55
C GLU A 86 9.97 -18.72 4.17
N VAL A 87 10.18 -18.16 2.98
CA VAL A 87 9.45 -16.99 2.48
C VAL A 87 7.97 -17.28 2.25
N SER A 88 7.65 -18.52 1.84
CA SER A 88 6.28 -19.01 1.62
C SER A 88 5.39 -18.88 2.88
N HIS A 89 5.97 -19.07 4.06
CA HIS A 89 5.25 -19.02 5.34
C HIS A 89 4.71 -17.62 5.67
N PHE A 90 5.35 -16.54 5.19
CA PHE A 90 4.94 -15.17 5.49
C PHE A 90 3.59 -14.79 4.86
N ARG A 91 3.16 -15.47 3.79
CA ARG A 91 1.85 -15.27 3.15
C ARG A 91 0.68 -15.50 4.12
N TYR A 92 0.86 -16.39 5.10
CA TYR A 92 -0.18 -16.77 6.06
C TYR A 92 -0.09 -16.03 7.40
N LEU A 93 0.95 -15.21 7.58
CA LEU A 93 1.31 -14.64 8.87
C LEU A 93 0.19 -13.76 9.46
N PHE A 94 -0.37 -12.87 8.64
CA PHE A 94 -1.44 -11.97 9.07
C PHE A 94 -2.71 -12.73 9.48
N GLU A 95 -3.21 -13.64 8.65
CA GLU A 95 -4.42 -14.41 8.96
C GLU A 95 -4.21 -15.34 10.16
N ARG A 96 -3.03 -15.96 10.28
CA ARG A 96 -2.73 -16.81 11.44
C ARG A 96 -2.69 -16.03 12.75
N LEU A 97 -2.11 -14.83 12.74
CA LEU A 97 -2.08 -13.94 13.90
C LEU A 97 -3.50 -13.51 14.29
N LYS A 98 -4.34 -13.16 13.33
CA LYS A 98 -5.74 -12.80 13.54
C LYS A 98 -6.52 -13.94 14.19
N VAL A 99 -6.37 -15.18 13.68
CA VAL A 99 -6.99 -16.37 14.29
C VAL A 99 -6.50 -16.56 15.72
N LEU A 100 -5.18 -16.44 15.97
CA LEU A 100 -4.62 -16.60 17.32
C LEU A 100 -5.18 -15.56 18.31
N LEU A 101 -5.22 -14.29 17.94
CA LEU A 101 -5.76 -13.22 18.78
C LEU A 101 -7.25 -13.42 19.08
N ASN A 102 -8.02 -13.89 18.10
CA ASN A 102 -9.44 -14.23 18.27
C ASN A 102 -9.62 -15.44 19.20
N THR A 103 -8.82 -16.50 19.04
CA THR A 103 -8.87 -17.70 19.91
C THR A 103 -8.52 -17.37 21.36
N LEU A 104 -7.56 -16.47 21.58
CA LEU A 104 -7.17 -16.01 22.91
C LEU A 104 -8.14 -14.98 23.51
N GLN A 105 -9.20 -14.60 22.79
CA GLN A 105 -10.22 -13.63 23.22
C GLN A 105 -9.60 -12.32 23.74
N VAL A 106 -8.61 -11.79 23.02
CA VAL A 106 -7.93 -10.55 23.40
C VAL A 106 -8.88 -9.36 23.29
N THR A 107 -9.16 -8.70 24.42
CA THR A 107 -10.05 -7.54 24.48
C THR A 107 -9.41 -6.23 24.02
N SER A 108 -8.08 -6.11 24.14
CA SER A 108 -7.33 -4.88 23.83
C SER A 108 -6.48 -5.03 22.57
N GLN A 109 -7.09 -4.76 21.41
CA GLN A 109 -6.41 -4.85 20.10
C GLN A 109 -5.28 -3.82 19.93
N SER A 110 -5.36 -2.67 20.61
CA SER A 110 -4.37 -1.59 20.50
C SER A 110 -2.96 -2.01 20.92
N LYS A 111 -2.86 -2.87 21.94
CA LYS A 111 -1.56 -3.38 22.45
C LYS A 111 -0.81 -4.24 21.42
N TYR A 112 -1.53 -4.96 20.57
CA TYR A 112 -0.95 -5.89 19.59
C TYR A 112 -0.81 -5.27 18.20
N ARG A 113 -1.11 -3.98 18.04
CA ARG A 113 -0.98 -3.25 16.78
C ARG A 113 0.45 -3.30 16.18
N PRO A 114 1.54 -3.11 16.94
CA PRO A 114 2.89 -3.15 16.36
C PRO A 114 3.21 -4.50 15.71
N VAL A 115 2.87 -5.59 16.40
CA VAL A 115 3.06 -6.96 15.90
C VAL A 115 2.17 -7.23 14.68
N THR A 116 0.94 -6.72 14.69
CA THR A 116 0.02 -6.81 13.54
C THR A 116 0.56 -6.05 12.33
N LEU A 117 1.18 -4.89 12.51
CA LEU A 117 1.81 -4.12 11.43
C LEU A 117 3.01 -4.84 10.84
N VAL A 118 3.87 -5.42 11.68
CA VAL A 118 5.00 -6.25 11.22
C VAL A 118 4.46 -7.44 10.41
N ALA A 119 3.47 -8.16 10.94
CA ALA A 119 2.86 -9.29 10.24
C ALA A 119 2.28 -8.88 8.88
N TYR A 120 1.54 -7.77 8.84
CA TYR A 120 0.96 -7.20 7.62
C TYR A 120 2.03 -6.86 6.57
N MET A 121 3.11 -6.20 7.00
CA MET A 121 4.25 -5.82 6.15
C MET A 121 4.86 -7.04 5.44
N TYR A 122 5.19 -8.10 6.20
CA TYR A 122 5.79 -9.30 5.62
C TYR A 122 4.80 -10.11 4.78
N THR A 123 3.52 -10.16 5.16
CA THR A 123 2.48 -10.80 4.33
C THR A 123 2.35 -10.09 2.98
N LEU A 124 2.35 -8.76 2.93
CA LEU A 124 2.32 -8.01 1.67
C LEU A 124 3.54 -8.33 0.80
N LEU A 125 4.75 -8.24 1.37
CA LEU A 125 5.98 -8.54 0.64
C LEU A 125 5.97 -9.98 0.11
N ALA A 126 5.56 -10.94 0.92
CA ALA A 126 5.51 -12.36 0.53
C ALA A 126 4.39 -12.71 -0.47
N THR A 127 3.35 -11.87 -0.56
CA THR A 127 2.26 -12.05 -1.53
C THR A 127 2.66 -11.51 -2.90
N TYR A 128 3.27 -10.33 -2.93
CA TYR A 128 3.55 -9.61 -4.18
C TYR A 128 4.98 -9.75 -4.70
N TYR A 129 5.91 -10.42 -3.99
CA TYR A 129 7.28 -10.63 -4.51
C TYR A 129 7.36 -11.54 -5.73
N THR A 130 6.36 -12.43 -5.93
CA THR A 130 6.31 -13.39 -7.05
C THR A 130 5.47 -12.92 -8.22
N ASP A 131 4.94 -11.69 -8.21
CA ASP A 131 4.15 -11.19 -9.33
C ASP A 131 5.09 -10.81 -10.49
N ASP A 132 5.60 -11.85 -11.16
CA ASP A 132 6.50 -11.80 -12.32
C ASP A 132 5.76 -11.37 -13.60
N ARG A 133 4.52 -10.89 -13.49
CA ARG A 133 3.71 -10.41 -14.61
C ARG A 133 4.16 -9.05 -15.14
N TYR A 134 5.01 -8.34 -14.41
CA TYR A 134 5.49 -7.00 -14.75
C TYR A 134 7.01 -6.94 -14.69
N GLU A 135 7.62 -6.15 -15.56
CA GLU A 135 9.08 -5.90 -15.59
C GLU A 135 9.60 -5.22 -14.31
N LYS A 136 8.71 -4.75 -13.42
CA LYS A 136 9.03 -3.97 -12.21
C LYS A 136 8.31 -4.52 -10.97
N PRO A 137 8.94 -4.47 -9.79
CA PRO A 137 8.29 -4.90 -8.54
C PRO A 137 7.16 -3.94 -8.15
N SER A 138 6.01 -4.48 -7.75
CA SER A 138 4.85 -3.67 -7.34
C SER A 138 5.04 -2.99 -5.98
N PHE A 139 5.90 -3.54 -5.13
CA PHE A 139 6.25 -3.00 -3.82
C PHE A 139 7.76 -2.86 -3.69
N VAL A 140 8.20 -1.91 -2.88
CA VAL A 140 9.61 -1.75 -2.49
C VAL A 140 9.71 -1.53 -0.98
N VAL A 141 10.83 -1.94 -0.41
CA VAL A 141 11.16 -1.69 1.00
C VAL A 141 12.12 -0.52 1.07
N VAL A 142 11.67 0.58 1.67
CA VAL A 142 12.48 1.78 1.89
C VAL A 142 12.90 1.81 3.36
N CYS A 143 14.19 1.79 3.60
CA CYS A 143 14.79 1.91 4.92
C CYS A 143 15.37 3.31 5.03
N GLU A 144 14.77 4.16 5.86
CA GLU A 144 15.20 5.54 6.11
C GLU A 144 15.94 5.60 7.44
N ALA A 145 17.10 6.25 7.49
CA ALA A 145 17.89 6.37 8.72
C ALA A 145 17.49 7.61 9.55
N HIS A 146 17.09 8.67 8.85
CA HIS A 146 16.80 9.99 9.40
C HIS A 146 15.60 10.58 8.68
N ASP A 147 14.81 11.35 9.42
CA ASP A 147 13.75 12.19 8.88
C ASP A 147 14.39 13.37 8.11
N PRO A 148 14.00 13.65 6.84
CA PRO A 148 14.54 14.77 6.08
C PRO A 148 14.32 16.13 6.76
N THR A 149 13.30 16.26 7.61
CA THR A 149 13.04 17.49 8.37
C THR A 149 13.96 17.66 9.59
N ARG A 150 14.55 16.56 10.10
CA ARG A 150 15.39 16.53 11.30
C ARG A 150 16.60 15.60 11.11
N PRO A 151 17.56 15.98 10.25
CA PRO A 151 18.68 15.12 9.88
C PRO A 151 19.65 14.80 11.03
N GLN A 152 19.64 15.60 12.10
CA GLN A 152 20.54 15.44 13.26
C GLN A 152 20.04 14.41 14.28
N ILE A 153 18.78 14.00 14.20
CA ILE A 153 18.18 13.04 15.14
C ILE A 153 18.00 11.71 14.40
N PRO A 154 18.66 10.61 14.83
CA PRO A 154 18.47 9.31 14.22
C PRO A 154 17.03 8.83 14.46
N ASP A 155 16.31 8.53 13.38
CA ASP A 155 14.93 8.05 13.40
C ASP A 155 14.78 6.95 12.33
N PRO A 156 15.29 5.73 12.61
CA PRO A 156 15.30 4.66 11.63
C PRO A 156 13.90 4.08 11.41
N VAL A 157 13.41 4.14 10.18
CA VAL A 157 12.07 3.68 9.80
C VAL A 157 12.15 2.75 8.59
N ILE A 158 11.41 1.64 8.66
CA ILE A 158 11.19 0.75 7.51
C ILE A 158 9.79 1.02 6.97
N ARG A 159 9.71 1.32 5.68
CA ARG A 159 8.44 1.56 4.96
C ARG A 159 8.32 0.57 3.82
N THR A 160 7.18 -0.12 3.76
CA THR A 160 6.75 -0.80 2.54
C THR A 160 5.94 0.16 1.70
N VAL A 161 6.46 0.47 0.51
CA VAL A 161 5.85 1.43 -0.40
C VAL A 161 5.29 0.68 -1.60
N CYS A 162 4.02 0.93 -1.92
CA CYS A 162 3.42 0.47 -3.16
C CYS A 162 3.85 1.39 -4.30
N VAL A 163 4.46 0.83 -5.34
CA VAL A 163 4.91 1.55 -6.54
C VAL A 163 3.88 1.46 -7.66
N ASP A 164 3.04 0.42 -7.64
CA ASP A 164 2.04 0.15 -8.66
C ASP A 164 0.61 0.46 -8.18
N ALA A 165 0.04 1.56 -8.67
CA ALA A 165 -1.32 1.97 -8.35
C ALA A 165 -2.40 1.09 -9.01
N SER A 166 -2.06 0.32 -10.05
CA SER A 166 -3.02 -0.54 -10.76
C SER A 166 -3.56 -1.67 -9.87
N LEU A 167 -2.75 -2.13 -8.91
CA LEU A 167 -3.13 -3.18 -7.95
C LEU A 167 -4.42 -2.85 -7.19
N ALA A 168 -4.62 -1.59 -6.81
CA ALA A 168 -5.78 -1.17 -6.02
C ALA A 168 -7.10 -1.24 -6.80
N LEU A 169 -7.07 -0.96 -8.11
CA LEU A 169 -8.28 -0.94 -8.95
C LEU A 169 -8.50 -2.26 -9.68
N ARG A 170 -7.50 -3.15 -9.71
CA ARG A 170 -7.54 -4.44 -10.41
C ARG A 170 -8.78 -5.25 -10.04
N GLU A 171 -9.09 -5.37 -8.74
CA GLU A 171 -10.25 -6.11 -8.27
C GLU A 171 -11.58 -5.45 -8.66
N SER A 172 -11.61 -4.12 -8.70
CA SER A 172 -12.81 -3.39 -9.12
C SER A 172 -13.08 -3.60 -10.60
N PHE A 173 -12.03 -3.59 -11.43
CA PHE A 173 -12.15 -3.82 -12.87
C PHE A 173 -12.51 -5.28 -13.23
N THR A 174 -12.09 -6.26 -12.43
CA THR A 174 -12.49 -7.67 -12.66
C THR A 174 -13.89 -7.98 -12.14
N LYS A 175 -14.31 -7.34 -11.04
CA LYS A 175 -15.60 -7.57 -10.40
C LYS A 175 -16.77 -6.94 -11.14
N TYR A 176 -16.59 -5.74 -11.69
CA TYR A 176 -17.67 -4.98 -12.31
C TYR A 176 -17.52 -4.93 -13.82
N LYS A 177 -18.63 -5.17 -14.54
CA LYS A 177 -18.67 -5.13 -16.01
C LYS A 177 -18.39 -3.74 -16.59
N SER A 178 -18.80 -2.68 -15.89
CA SER A 178 -18.60 -1.30 -16.33
C SER A 178 -18.24 -0.43 -15.13
N VAL A 179 -17.12 0.28 -15.24
CA VAL A 179 -16.62 1.22 -14.24
C VAL A 179 -16.49 2.58 -14.93
N ILE A 180 -17.14 3.61 -14.40
CA ILE A 180 -17.12 4.97 -14.95
C ILE A 180 -16.34 5.86 -13.98
N LEU A 181 -15.24 6.43 -14.45
CA LEU A 181 -14.43 7.39 -13.69
C LEU A 181 -14.83 8.81 -14.12
N THR A 182 -15.41 9.58 -13.19
CA THR A 182 -15.81 10.97 -13.44
C THR A 182 -15.08 11.90 -12.48
N SER A 183 -14.41 12.93 -12.99
CA SER A 183 -13.94 14.05 -12.18
C SER A 183 -13.85 15.31 -13.02
N GLY A 184 -14.11 16.46 -12.38
CA GLY A 184 -14.07 17.78 -13.03
C GLY A 184 -12.67 18.33 -13.25
N THR A 185 -11.63 17.66 -12.75
CA THR A 185 -10.24 18.13 -12.79
C THR A 185 -9.25 17.11 -13.37
N LEU A 186 -9.73 16.02 -13.97
CA LEU A 186 -8.84 15.04 -14.62
C LEU A 186 -8.21 15.65 -15.86
N SER A 187 -6.90 15.91 -15.78
CA SER A 187 -6.10 16.43 -16.89
C SER A 187 -4.63 16.08 -16.67
N PRO A 188 -3.90 15.56 -17.68
CA PRO A 188 -4.41 15.06 -18.96
C PRO A 188 -5.11 13.70 -18.83
N LEU A 189 -6.15 13.43 -19.63
CA LEU A 189 -6.91 12.17 -19.56
C LEU A 189 -6.09 10.92 -19.96
N ASP A 190 -5.02 11.11 -20.74
CA ASP A 190 -4.23 10.00 -21.29
C ASP A 190 -3.31 9.32 -20.27
N ILE A 191 -3.06 9.96 -19.12
CA ILE A 191 -2.13 9.43 -18.12
C ILE A 191 -2.77 8.38 -17.21
N TYR A 192 -4.06 8.52 -16.90
CA TYR A 192 -4.77 7.65 -15.96
C TYR A 192 -4.86 6.20 -16.42
N PRO A 193 -5.17 5.90 -17.70
CA PRO A 193 -5.15 4.54 -18.22
C PRO A 193 -3.79 3.85 -18.06
N LYS A 194 -2.70 4.61 -18.26
CA LYS A 194 -1.32 4.10 -18.19
C LYS A 194 -0.90 3.80 -16.76
N ILE A 195 -1.21 4.68 -15.81
CA ILE A 195 -0.83 4.50 -14.40
C ILE A 195 -1.67 3.40 -13.74
N LEU A 196 -2.96 3.33 -14.05
CA LEU A 196 -3.90 2.42 -13.39
C LEU A 196 -4.06 1.10 -14.15
N GLY A 197 -3.37 0.91 -15.27
CA GLY A 197 -3.32 -0.37 -16.00
C GLY A 197 -4.64 -0.79 -16.63
N PHE A 198 -5.44 0.14 -17.16
CA PHE A 198 -6.73 -0.18 -17.82
C PHE A 198 -6.84 0.50 -19.19
N THR A 199 -7.72 -0.03 -20.04
CA THR A 199 -8.03 0.53 -21.37
C THR A 199 -9.46 1.09 -21.39
N PRO A 200 -9.65 2.42 -21.35
CA PRO A 200 -10.99 3.00 -21.42
C PRO A 200 -11.59 2.83 -22.82
N VAL A 201 -12.87 2.48 -22.88
CA VAL A 201 -13.64 2.53 -24.13
C VAL A 201 -13.95 3.97 -24.52
N VAL A 202 -14.23 4.82 -23.53
CA VAL A 202 -14.57 6.23 -23.71
C VAL A 202 -13.68 7.08 -22.82
N SER A 203 -12.94 7.99 -23.43
CA SER A 203 -12.22 9.07 -22.75
C SER A 203 -12.66 10.39 -23.36
N LYS A 204 -13.37 11.21 -22.57
CA LYS A 204 -13.95 12.48 -23.02
C LYS A 204 -13.78 13.55 -21.95
N SER A 205 -13.30 14.71 -22.37
CA SER A 205 -13.34 15.94 -21.60
C SER A 205 -14.49 16.78 -22.13
N PHE A 206 -15.36 17.25 -21.23
CA PHE A 206 -16.45 18.15 -21.57
C PHE A 206 -16.05 19.56 -21.15
N PRO A 207 -15.92 20.51 -22.09
CA PRO A 207 -15.61 21.89 -21.73
C PRO A 207 -16.76 22.49 -20.93
N MET A 208 -16.40 23.25 -19.89
CA MET A 208 -17.39 23.97 -19.10
C MET A 208 -18.02 25.07 -19.96
N THR A 209 -19.35 25.06 -20.07
CA THR A 209 -20.13 26.14 -20.70
C THR A 209 -20.78 26.97 -19.61
N LEU A 210 -20.27 28.17 -19.36
CA LEU A 210 -20.89 29.14 -18.45
C LEU A 210 -21.51 30.28 -19.26
N SER A 211 -22.69 30.74 -18.84
CA SER A 211 -23.36 31.92 -19.42
C SER A 211 -22.64 33.24 -19.10
N ARG A 212 -21.73 33.23 -18.12
CA ARG A 212 -20.91 34.37 -17.69
C ARG A 212 -19.47 33.92 -17.43
N LYS A 213 -18.51 34.82 -17.62
CA LYS A 213 -17.10 34.58 -17.30
C LYS A 213 -16.89 34.61 -15.78
N CYS A 214 -17.12 33.49 -15.10
CA CYS A 214 -17.02 33.40 -13.64
C CYS A 214 -15.62 33.04 -13.11
N ILE A 215 -14.66 32.72 -14.00
CA ILE A 215 -13.30 32.32 -13.63
C ILE A 215 -12.31 33.10 -14.50
N ALA A 216 -11.30 33.68 -13.86
CA ALA A 216 -10.21 34.41 -14.52
C ALA A 216 -8.88 33.94 -13.94
N PRO A 217 -8.29 32.84 -14.48
CA PRO A 217 -6.98 32.40 -14.04
C PRO A 217 -5.93 33.44 -14.44
N VAL A 218 -5.05 33.81 -13.51
CA VAL A 218 -3.93 34.75 -13.74
C VAL A 218 -2.64 34.04 -13.38
N ILE A 219 -1.68 34.06 -14.30
CA ILE A 219 -0.31 33.57 -14.06
C ILE A 219 0.58 34.78 -13.87
N VAL A 220 1.08 34.99 -12.64
CA VAL A 220 1.99 36.08 -12.32
C VAL A 220 3.42 35.56 -12.44
N THR A 221 4.18 36.08 -13.40
CA THR A 221 5.55 35.62 -13.70
C THR A 221 6.63 36.53 -13.14
N ARG A 222 6.30 37.81 -12.90
CA ARG A 222 7.23 38.85 -12.46
C ARG A 222 6.64 39.69 -11.34
N SER A 223 7.50 40.12 -10.43
CA SER A 223 7.17 41.14 -9.43
C SER A 223 7.07 42.52 -10.07
N TRP A 224 6.63 43.51 -9.28
CA TRP A 224 6.63 44.92 -9.69
C TRP A 224 8.04 45.43 -10.06
N GLU A 225 9.10 44.82 -9.53
CA GLU A 225 10.51 45.12 -9.81
C GLU A 225 11.06 44.35 -11.03
N SER A 226 10.20 43.67 -11.79
CA SER A 226 10.58 42.81 -12.92
C SER A 226 11.44 41.59 -12.58
N VAL A 227 11.52 41.23 -11.29
CA VAL A 227 12.20 40.01 -10.83
C VAL A 227 11.32 38.80 -11.10
N SER A 228 11.91 37.72 -11.61
CA SER A 228 11.21 36.44 -11.82
C SER A 228 10.80 35.84 -10.48
N ILE A 229 9.50 35.55 -10.32
CA ILE A 229 9.00 34.87 -9.12
C ILE A 229 9.32 33.39 -9.26
N THR A 230 10.25 32.90 -8.44
CA THR A 230 10.59 31.49 -8.29
C THR A 230 10.14 31.01 -6.92
N ASN A 231 9.71 29.75 -6.83
CA ASN A 231 9.46 29.09 -5.55
C ASN A 231 10.83 28.57 -5.04
N GLU A 232 11.61 29.43 -4.40
CA GLU A 232 12.65 28.98 -3.46
C GLU A 232 12.03 28.72 -2.08
#